data_AF-A0A1C0VCU9-F1
#
_entry.id   AF-A0A1C0VCU9-F1
#
_cell.length_a   1.000
_cell.length_b   1.000
_cell.length_c   1.000
_cell.angle_alpha   90.00
_cell.angle_beta   90.00
_cell.angle_gamma   90.00
#
_symmetry.space_group_name_H-M   'P 1'
#
loop_
_entity.id
_entity.type
_entity.pdbx_description
1 polymer ?
#
loop_
_entity_poly.entity_id
_entity_poly.type
_entity_poly.pdbx_seq_one_letter_code
_entity_poly.pdbx_strand_id
1 'polypeptide(L)'
;MTKVVFLKPDGNMETGFRVSVEILNEGGREREIRGNLPPNPELADAMNKHWEKYRDLDIPKRIKPKSIKHNSSPIDEIKSVYKSGENLKLLTNQWLKSEGFRDIDIGLREELKPSEKVRVLIQTEDDYLRKLPWHSWDFVQRYHLAEVAISPVEYKKPKPKPSPTIVAKPQVRILAILGCSTNIDVEKDKELLEKLPNAKVVFLDQPKRHQINDKLWEQSWDIIFFAGHGETEKDDKDVEPKDVERKDVGRIHINKTDSLTLAEVWYGLKKAVENGLQLAIFNSCDGLGLARCLDDLEIPQMIVMREMVPDFVAQQFLKDFLNNFAGGTSLYQAFRDAREKLQGLETNFPCASWLPIICQNPAVEPPIWANLRGTDNLPIQEIFSEPPVENHPIPLNGISQLFRRITKGNYKLKLAALLLLTCGVVGWQYASPKLAVAANNIGFDRFQKGDLVNARQFLGLASILNPYNRVIPYTLGWICQDLNDINCARKNYEHSVELGFPNAYTQLARLYIVHYKNYGTAVNLLLQGLPLVKVGDDTTMYSFQKNLGWARLEQGRYGEALERLETAIKLDSKRAPAYCLKAQVLEGMKDPKAALKEWQSCLKYADSQDADEDRWIGMGKERLNSK
;
A
#
# COMPACT_ATOMS: atom_id res chain seq x y z
N MET A 1 6.27 21.38 11.09
CA MET A 1 5.53 22.49 10.49
C MET A 1 5.48 22.26 8.99
N THR A 2 4.31 22.40 8.37
CA THR A 2 4.09 22.09 6.94
C THR A 2 3.84 23.40 6.19
N LYS A 3 4.65 23.70 5.18
CA LYS A 3 4.43 24.86 4.29
C LYS A 3 3.45 24.51 3.18
N VAL A 4 2.70 25.51 2.69
CA VAL A 4 1.77 25.35 1.57
C VAL A 4 2.14 26.32 0.47
N VAL A 5 2.24 25.81 -0.74
CA VAL A 5 2.49 26.58 -1.97
C VAL A 5 1.25 26.48 -2.83
N PHE A 6 0.64 27.61 -3.15
CA PHE A 6 -0.44 27.69 -4.13
C PHE A 6 0.14 28.13 -5.47
N LEU A 7 0.09 27.26 -6.48
CA LEU A 7 0.46 27.58 -7.85
C LEU A 7 -0.84 27.81 -8.64
N LYS A 8 -1.06 29.05 -9.09
CA LYS A 8 -2.28 29.49 -9.77
C LYS A 8 -1.98 29.89 -11.21
N PRO A 9 -1.89 28.91 -12.14
CA PRO A 9 -1.79 29.19 -13.56
C PRO A 9 -3.15 29.62 -14.14
N ASP A 10 -3.15 30.67 -14.96
CA ASP A 10 -4.32 31.22 -15.66
C ASP A 10 -3.98 31.42 -17.14
N GLY A 11 -4.64 30.65 -18.01
CA GLY A 11 -4.39 30.60 -19.45
C GLY A 11 -4.61 29.21 -20.03
N ASN A 12 -3.94 28.91 -21.14
CA ASN A 12 -4.02 27.61 -21.82
C ASN A 12 -2.72 27.28 -22.58
N MET A 13 -2.62 26.06 -23.10
CA MET A 13 -1.42 25.58 -23.80
C MET A 13 -1.11 26.33 -25.11
N GLU A 14 -2.07 27.00 -25.72
CA GLU A 14 -1.90 27.73 -27.00
C GLU A 14 -1.41 29.16 -26.80
N THR A 15 -1.82 29.81 -25.72
CA THR A 15 -1.53 31.22 -25.42
C THR A 15 -0.56 31.39 -24.25
N GLY A 16 -0.22 30.30 -23.56
CA GLY A 16 0.58 30.30 -22.34
C GLY A 16 -0.26 30.57 -21.10
N PHE A 17 0.40 30.60 -19.94
CA PHE A 17 -0.24 30.82 -18.65
C PHE A 17 0.43 31.98 -17.93
N ARG A 18 -0.35 32.90 -17.39
CA ARG A 18 0.11 33.77 -16.30
C ARG A 18 0.11 32.94 -15.03
N VAL A 19 1.16 33.03 -14.23
CA VAL A 19 1.28 32.23 -13.01
C VAL A 19 1.47 33.13 -11.82
N SER A 20 0.67 32.92 -10.79
CA SER A 20 0.92 33.46 -9.45
C SER A 20 1.20 32.33 -8.46
N VAL A 21 2.16 32.56 -7.58
CA VAL A 21 2.55 31.64 -6.52
C VAL A 21 2.39 32.33 -5.18
N GLU A 22 1.71 31.66 -4.25
CA GLU A 22 1.61 32.10 -2.86
C GLU A 22 2.19 31.05 -1.93
N ILE A 23 3.04 31.49 -1.00
CA ILE A 23 3.65 30.64 0.01
C ILE A 23 3.06 31.00 1.37
N LEU A 24 2.47 30.03 2.05
CA LEU A 24 1.89 30.18 3.38
C LEU A 24 2.66 29.36 4.42
N ASN A 25 2.80 29.96 5.61
CA ASN A 25 3.39 29.38 6.81
C ASN A 25 2.40 29.50 8.00
N GLU A 26 2.72 28.90 9.15
CA GLU A 26 1.84 28.84 10.35
C GLU A 26 1.36 30.21 10.87
N GLY A 27 1.99 31.33 10.45
CA GLY A 27 1.61 32.70 10.80
C GLY A 27 0.88 33.49 9.70
N GLY A 28 0.60 32.92 8.53
CA GLY A 28 -0.08 33.59 7.42
C GLY A 28 0.71 33.59 6.10
N ARG A 29 0.38 34.54 5.23
CA ARG A 29 0.98 34.69 3.88
C ARG A 29 2.39 35.24 3.98
N GLU A 30 3.37 34.50 3.47
CA GLU A 30 4.81 34.81 3.58
C GLU A 30 5.30 35.55 2.33
N ARG A 31 4.93 35.09 1.13
CA ARG A 31 5.36 35.70 -0.13
C ARG A 31 4.36 35.43 -1.26
N GLU A 32 4.18 36.41 -2.15
CA GLU A 32 3.53 36.24 -3.46
C GLU A 32 4.57 36.49 -4.56
N ILE A 33 4.61 35.62 -5.56
CA ILE A 33 5.51 35.71 -6.71
C ILE A 33 4.68 35.57 -7.97
N ARG A 34 5.00 36.34 -9.01
CA ARG A 34 4.32 36.28 -10.30
C ARG A 34 5.32 35.96 -11.40
N GLY A 35 4.86 35.26 -12.41
CA GLY A 35 5.61 34.90 -13.60
C GLY A 35 4.66 34.41 -14.68
N ASN A 36 5.21 33.74 -15.68
CA ASN A 36 4.42 33.16 -16.76
C ASN A 36 5.08 31.89 -17.31
N LEU A 37 4.26 31.02 -17.87
CA LEU A 37 4.69 29.89 -18.67
C LEU A 37 4.33 30.16 -20.13
N PRO A 38 5.27 29.98 -21.08
CA PRO A 38 5.01 30.25 -22.49
C PRO A 38 4.01 29.25 -23.08
N PRO A 39 3.38 29.56 -24.23
CA PRO A 39 2.65 28.57 -25.03
C PRO A 39 3.49 27.30 -25.25
N ASN A 40 2.86 26.13 -25.16
CA ASN A 40 3.52 24.87 -25.44
C ASN A 40 2.55 23.82 -26.02
N PRO A 41 2.08 24.00 -27.28
CA PRO A 41 1.22 23.04 -27.94
C PRO A 41 1.90 21.68 -28.16
N GLU A 42 3.23 21.65 -28.25
CA GLU A 42 4.00 20.39 -28.34
C GLU A 42 3.88 19.55 -27.06
N LEU A 43 3.93 20.19 -25.88
CA LEU A 43 3.70 19.51 -24.60
C LEU A 43 2.28 18.95 -24.53
N ALA A 44 1.28 19.70 -24.98
CA ALA A 44 -0.11 19.25 -25.03
C ALA A 44 -0.28 18.01 -25.94
N ASP A 45 0.31 18.06 -27.14
CA ASP A 45 0.32 16.95 -28.09
C ASP A 45 1.09 15.72 -27.56
N ALA A 46 2.26 15.93 -26.96
CA ALA A 46 3.04 14.86 -26.33
C ALA A 46 2.26 14.17 -25.20
N MET A 47 1.48 14.94 -24.42
CA MET A 47 0.66 14.40 -23.36
C MET A 47 -0.53 13.58 -23.90
N ASN A 48 -1.24 14.10 -24.90
CA ASN A 48 -2.32 13.38 -25.56
C ASN A 48 -1.81 12.05 -26.14
N LYS A 49 -0.69 12.11 -26.89
CA LYS A 49 -0.03 10.92 -27.46
C LYS A 49 0.42 9.92 -26.39
N HIS A 50 0.94 10.40 -25.26
CA HIS A 50 1.36 9.51 -24.17
C HIS A 50 0.17 8.73 -23.60
N TRP A 51 -0.92 9.44 -23.23
CA TRP A 51 -2.08 8.80 -22.64
C TRP A 51 -2.88 7.95 -23.62
N GLU A 52 -2.87 8.29 -24.92
CA GLU A 52 -3.37 7.40 -25.98
C GLU A 52 -2.59 6.08 -26.00
N LYS A 53 -1.26 6.13 -26.14
CA LYS A 53 -0.43 4.91 -26.12
C LYS A 53 -0.59 4.11 -24.82
N TYR A 54 -0.68 4.78 -23.68
CA TYR A 54 -0.91 4.12 -22.40
C TYR A 54 -2.25 3.40 -22.36
N ARG A 55 -3.32 4.02 -22.89
CA ARG A 55 -4.65 3.40 -22.98
C ARG A 55 -4.67 2.20 -23.92
N ASP A 56 -3.89 2.24 -25.00
CA ASP A 56 -3.81 1.17 -26.00
C ASP A 56 -3.01 -0.07 -25.52
N LEU A 57 -2.26 0.02 -24.41
CA LEU A 57 -1.58 -1.15 -23.84
C LEU A 57 -2.56 -2.28 -23.53
N ASP A 58 -2.26 -3.50 -24.00
CA ASP A 58 -2.98 -4.74 -23.69
C ASP A 58 -2.67 -5.26 -22.28
N ILE A 59 -3.01 -4.44 -21.29
CA ILE A 59 -2.89 -4.74 -19.87
C ILE A 59 -4.31 -4.71 -19.28
N PRO A 60 -4.74 -5.73 -18.52
CA PRO A 60 -6.01 -5.70 -17.81
C PRO A 60 -6.12 -4.47 -16.89
N LYS A 61 -6.95 -3.51 -17.28
CA LYS A 61 -7.26 -2.28 -16.55
C LYS A 61 -8.62 -2.43 -15.88
N ARG A 62 -8.93 -1.63 -14.85
CA ARG A 62 -10.26 -1.64 -14.20
C ARG A 62 -11.37 -1.04 -15.09
N ILE A 63 -11.52 -1.48 -16.35
CA ILE A 63 -12.56 -1.09 -17.35
C ILE A 63 -13.14 -2.33 -18.05
N LYS A 64 -14.38 -2.27 -18.56
CA LYS A 64 -14.94 -3.32 -19.44
C LYS A 64 -14.14 -3.42 -20.76
N PRO A 65 -13.68 -4.60 -21.17
CA PRO A 65 -12.87 -4.73 -22.39
C PRO A 65 -13.68 -4.31 -23.63
N LYS A 66 -13.13 -3.38 -24.43
CA LYS A 66 -13.48 -3.25 -25.85
C LYS A 66 -12.48 -4.09 -26.64
N SER A 67 -12.99 -4.86 -27.60
CA SER A 67 -12.17 -5.69 -28.49
C SER A 67 -11.16 -4.83 -29.26
N ILE A 68 -9.86 -5.09 -29.10
CA ILE A 68 -8.83 -4.51 -29.96
C ILE A 68 -7.92 -5.62 -30.48
N LYS A 69 -7.71 -5.62 -31.80
CA LYS A 69 -6.76 -6.43 -32.54
C LYS A 69 -5.45 -5.65 -32.62
N HIS A 70 -4.28 -6.22 -32.31
CA HIS A 70 -3.00 -5.79 -32.89
C HIS A 70 -1.92 -6.90 -32.89
N ASN A 71 -1.05 -6.83 -33.90
CA ASN A 71 0.00 -7.80 -34.27
C ASN A 71 1.40 -7.42 -33.70
N SER A 72 1.48 -6.61 -32.65
CA SER A 72 2.74 -6.15 -32.03
C SER A 72 3.14 -7.00 -30.84
N SER A 73 4.45 -7.08 -30.57
CA SER A 73 4.96 -7.73 -29.35
C SER A 73 4.66 -6.86 -28.12
N PRO A 74 4.09 -7.42 -27.02
CA PRO A 74 3.78 -6.67 -25.79
C PRO A 74 4.97 -5.88 -25.21
N ILE A 75 6.20 -6.35 -25.44
CA ILE A 75 7.44 -5.70 -24.97
C ILE A 75 7.68 -4.36 -25.69
N ASP A 76 7.39 -4.28 -26.98
CA ASP A 76 7.64 -3.08 -27.78
C ASP A 76 6.62 -1.98 -27.47
N GLU A 77 5.39 -2.36 -27.14
CA GLU A 77 4.34 -1.45 -26.69
C GLU A 77 4.69 -0.81 -25.33
N ILE A 78 5.12 -1.61 -24.35
CA ILE A 78 5.58 -1.12 -23.04
C ILE A 78 6.76 -0.15 -23.21
N LYS A 79 7.76 -0.50 -24.04
CA LYS A 79 8.90 0.38 -24.34
C LYS A 79 8.47 1.69 -25.01
N SER A 80 7.48 1.64 -25.91
CA SER A 80 6.95 2.84 -26.58
C SER A 80 6.28 3.79 -25.59
N VAL A 81 5.50 3.24 -24.64
CA VAL A 81 4.87 4.04 -23.58
C VAL A 81 5.92 4.67 -22.68
N TYR A 82 6.91 3.90 -22.23
CA TYR A 82 8.04 4.43 -21.47
C TYR A 82 8.75 5.58 -22.17
N LYS A 83 9.08 5.42 -23.46
CA LYS A 83 9.75 6.47 -24.23
C LYS A 83 8.90 7.73 -24.34
N SER A 84 7.59 7.58 -24.55
CA SER A 84 6.67 8.72 -24.58
C SER A 84 6.52 9.40 -23.21
N GLY A 85 6.54 8.64 -22.12
CA GLY A 85 6.53 9.18 -20.75
C GLY A 85 7.79 9.97 -20.45
N GLU A 86 8.98 9.43 -20.73
CA GLU A 86 10.24 10.17 -20.55
C GLU A 86 10.29 11.46 -21.39
N ASN A 87 9.77 11.43 -22.63
CA ASN A 87 9.63 12.63 -23.45
C ASN A 87 8.69 13.66 -22.80
N LEU A 88 7.52 13.23 -22.30
CA LEU A 88 6.57 14.11 -21.62
C LEU A 88 7.18 14.73 -20.34
N LYS A 89 7.91 13.95 -19.55
CA LYS A 89 8.64 14.42 -18.37
C LYS A 89 9.71 15.44 -18.73
N LEU A 90 10.46 15.20 -19.81
CA LEU A 90 11.48 16.12 -20.31
C LEU A 90 10.85 17.45 -20.73
N LEU A 91 9.83 17.41 -21.60
CA LEU A 91 9.14 18.61 -22.08
C LEU A 91 8.50 19.41 -20.94
N THR A 92 7.90 18.72 -19.96
CA THR A 92 7.33 19.36 -18.76
C THR A 92 8.40 20.12 -17.97
N ASN A 93 9.56 19.49 -17.73
CA ASN A 93 10.64 20.15 -17.00
C ASN A 93 11.34 21.26 -17.79
N GLN A 94 11.41 21.16 -19.12
CA GLN A 94 11.91 22.25 -19.98
C GLN A 94 10.96 23.45 -19.92
N TRP A 95 9.65 23.19 -19.98
CA TRP A 95 8.61 24.21 -19.90
C TRP A 95 8.64 24.95 -18.55
N LEU A 96 8.78 24.21 -17.44
CA LEU A 96 8.93 24.77 -16.09
C LEU A 96 10.29 25.44 -15.84
N LYS A 97 11.23 25.37 -16.79
CA LYS A 97 12.53 26.09 -16.77
C LYS A 97 12.56 27.28 -17.73
N SER A 98 11.42 27.62 -18.32
CA SER A 98 11.30 28.79 -19.19
C SER A 98 11.65 30.08 -18.44
N GLU A 99 12.12 31.08 -19.19
CA GLU A 99 12.56 32.36 -18.63
C GLU A 99 11.46 33.03 -17.78
N GLY A 100 10.22 33.00 -18.26
CA GLY A 100 9.06 33.58 -17.57
C GLY A 100 8.71 32.93 -16.22
N PHE A 101 9.14 31.70 -15.98
CA PHE A 101 8.89 30.96 -14.73
C PHE A 101 10.07 31.00 -13.77
N ARG A 102 11.19 31.58 -14.20
CA ARG A 102 12.47 31.54 -13.46
C ARG A 102 12.37 32.18 -12.08
N ASP A 103 11.72 33.32 -11.96
CA ASP A 103 11.59 34.03 -10.67
C ASP A 103 10.74 33.25 -9.66
N ILE A 104 9.75 32.49 -10.16
CA ILE A 104 8.96 31.56 -9.35
C ILE A 104 9.86 30.42 -8.83
N ASP A 105 10.62 29.75 -9.71
CA ASP A 105 11.51 28.65 -9.30
C ASP A 105 12.59 29.13 -8.31
N ILE A 106 13.19 30.29 -8.54
CA ILE A 106 14.17 30.90 -7.62
C ILE A 106 13.50 31.21 -6.27
N GLY A 107 12.39 31.92 -6.27
CA GLY A 107 11.75 32.32 -5.02
C GLY A 107 11.21 31.13 -4.21
N LEU A 108 10.70 30.08 -4.86
CA LEU A 108 10.37 28.83 -4.18
C LEU A 108 11.59 28.23 -3.49
N ARG A 109 12.76 28.26 -4.13
CA ARG A 109 14.00 27.69 -3.57
C ARG A 109 14.64 28.55 -2.49
N GLU A 110 14.40 29.86 -2.51
CA GLU A 110 14.81 30.78 -1.45
C GLU A 110 13.98 30.61 -0.18
N GLU A 111 12.65 30.45 -0.33
CA GLU A 111 11.72 30.41 0.81
C GLU A 111 11.57 29.02 1.44
N LEU A 112 11.88 27.96 0.70
CA LEU A 112 11.64 26.58 1.10
C LEU A 112 12.96 25.83 1.27
N LYS A 113 13.02 24.95 2.27
CA LYS A 113 14.16 24.05 2.50
C LYS A 113 13.83 22.61 2.04
N PRO A 114 14.80 21.85 1.50
CA PRO A 114 14.56 20.46 1.06
C PRO A 114 14.02 19.52 2.15
N SER A 115 14.30 19.82 3.42
CA SER A 115 13.86 19.04 4.59
C SER A 115 12.48 19.42 5.12
N GLU A 116 11.84 20.44 4.57
CA GLU A 116 10.50 20.90 5.01
C GLU A 116 9.41 20.08 4.33
N LYS A 117 8.34 19.80 5.08
CA LYS A 117 7.10 19.24 4.51
C LYS A 117 6.42 20.35 3.71
N VAL A 118 6.25 20.14 2.41
CA VAL A 118 5.64 21.14 1.51
C VAL A 118 4.44 20.51 0.81
N ARG A 119 3.31 21.20 0.79
CA ARG A 119 2.19 20.85 -0.09
C ARG A 119 2.15 21.84 -1.23
N VAL A 120 2.26 21.36 -2.47
CA VAL A 120 2.15 22.19 -3.66
C VAL A 120 0.76 21.98 -4.25
N LEU A 121 -0.11 22.97 -4.10
CA LEU A 121 -1.49 22.94 -4.58
C LEU A 121 -1.56 23.63 -5.94
N ILE A 122 -1.76 22.85 -7.00
CA ILE A 122 -1.95 23.34 -8.36
C ILE A 122 -3.43 23.74 -8.51
N GLN A 123 -3.70 25.03 -8.50
CA GLN A 123 -5.05 25.59 -8.61
C GLN A 123 -5.39 25.85 -10.07
N THR A 124 -6.09 24.92 -10.70
CA THR A 124 -6.36 24.96 -12.13
C THR A 124 -7.66 24.25 -12.51
N GLU A 125 -8.41 24.84 -13.42
CA GLU A 125 -9.52 24.20 -14.14
C GLU A 125 -9.06 23.59 -15.48
N ASP A 126 -7.82 23.87 -15.91
CA ASP A 126 -7.27 23.34 -17.15
C ASP A 126 -6.95 21.84 -17.04
N ASP A 127 -7.49 21.08 -17.99
CA ASP A 127 -7.40 19.64 -18.05
C ASP A 127 -6.02 19.12 -18.36
N TYR A 128 -5.29 19.86 -19.19
CA TYR A 128 -3.93 19.50 -19.53
C TYR A 128 -3.06 19.58 -18.28
N LEU A 129 -3.18 20.67 -17.53
CA LEU A 129 -2.47 20.85 -16.27
C LEU A 129 -2.86 19.79 -15.22
N ARG A 130 -4.14 19.40 -15.10
CA ARG A 130 -4.54 18.32 -14.17
C ARG A 130 -3.89 16.96 -14.50
N LYS A 131 -3.60 16.71 -15.78
CA LYS A 131 -2.95 15.47 -16.28
C LYS A 131 -1.42 15.53 -16.35
N LEU A 132 -0.80 16.68 -16.09
CA LEU A 132 0.66 16.77 -16.09
C LEU A 132 1.29 15.97 -14.92
N PRO A 133 2.46 15.36 -15.13
CA PRO A 133 3.20 14.64 -14.10
C PRO A 133 3.96 15.61 -13.18
N TRP A 134 3.22 16.47 -12.45
CA TRP A 134 3.81 17.49 -11.56
C TRP A 134 4.76 16.92 -10.51
N HIS A 135 4.54 15.68 -10.07
CA HIS A 135 5.44 14.97 -9.16
C HIS A 135 6.85 14.81 -9.74
N SER A 136 7.00 14.85 -11.06
CA SER A 136 8.29 14.76 -11.78
C SER A 136 8.95 16.12 -12.01
N TRP A 137 8.36 17.23 -11.52
CA TRP A 137 9.01 18.52 -11.52
C TRP A 137 10.30 18.48 -10.69
N ASP A 138 11.42 18.94 -11.25
CA ASP A 138 12.74 18.97 -10.60
C ASP A 138 12.71 19.58 -9.18
N PHE A 139 11.87 20.59 -8.94
CA PHE A 139 11.66 21.12 -7.58
C PHE A 139 11.13 20.04 -6.63
N VAL A 140 10.02 19.38 -6.96
CA VAL A 140 9.40 18.35 -6.12
C VAL A 140 10.33 17.15 -5.87
N GLN A 141 11.17 16.82 -6.85
CA GLN A 141 12.17 15.76 -6.74
C GLN A 141 13.29 16.10 -5.76
N ARG A 142 13.74 17.36 -5.70
CA ARG A 142 14.79 17.81 -4.78
C ARG A 142 14.28 18.06 -3.37
N TYR A 143 13.00 18.38 -3.23
CA TYR A 143 12.33 18.63 -1.96
C TYR A 143 11.61 17.35 -1.53
N HIS A 144 12.33 16.47 -0.83
CA HIS A 144 11.91 15.08 -0.65
C HIS A 144 10.66 14.88 0.24
N LEU A 145 10.19 15.91 0.94
CA LEU A 145 8.90 15.91 1.66
C LEU A 145 7.84 16.81 0.99
N ALA A 146 8.09 17.30 -0.23
CA ALA A 146 7.12 18.05 -1.01
C ALA A 146 6.16 17.10 -1.72
N GLU A 147 4.86 17.34 -1.73
CA GLU A 147 3.96 16.55 -2.58
C GLU A 147 2.92 17.45 -3.22
N VAL A 148 2.55 17.09 -4.45
CA VAL A 148 1.68 17.89 -5.29
C VAL A 148 0.24 17.40 -5.16
N ALA A 149 -0.69 18.34 -5.08
CA ALA A 149 -2.12 18.08 -5.20
C ALA A 149 -2.74 18.97 -6.25
N ILE A 150 -3.82 18.50 -6.85
CA ILE A 150 -4.73 19.35 -7.62
C ILE A 150 -5.68 20.03 -6.64
N SER A 151 -5.97 21.30 -6.88
CA SER A 151 -6.92 22.07 -6.08
C SER A 151 -7.86 22.81 -7.01
N PRO A 152 -9.14 22.96 -6.63
CA PRO A 152 -10.04 23.82 -7.38
C PRO A 152 -9.60 25.28 -7.26
N VAL A 153 -9.94 26.07 -8.28
CA VAL A 153 -9.75 27.53 -8.27
C VAL A 153 -10.76 28.18 -7.32
N GLU A 154 -12.02 27.74 -7.41
CA GLU A 154 -13.10 28.19 -6.54
C GLU A 154 -13.37 27.17 -5.45
N TYR A 155 -13.40 27.63 -4.20
CA TYR A 155 -13.62 26.74 -3.07
C TYR A 155 -14.25 27.48 -1.90
N LYS A 156 -14.91 26.73 -1.04
CA LYS A 156 -15.36 27.20 0.26
C LYS A 156 -14.95 26.20 1.32
N LYS A 157 -14.82 26.71 2.55
CA LYS A 157 -14.62 25.85 3.70
C LYS A 157 -15.94 25.13 3.98
N PRO A 158 -15.95 23.77 3.98
CA PRO A 158 -17.12 23.03 4.40
C PRO A 158 -17.53 23.46 5.80
N LYS A 159 -18.83 23.66 6.00
CA LYS A 159 -19.41 23.96 7.31
C LYS A 159 -20.06 22.69 7.86
N PRO A 160 -19.30 21.79 8.50
CA PRO A 160 -19.88 20.59 9.08
C PRO A 160 -20.92 20.98 10.13
N LYS A 161 -22.01 20.23 10.20
CA LYS A 161 -23.00 20.44 11.27
C LYS A 161 -22.33 20.23 12.62
N PRO A 162 -22.59 21.09 13.62
CA PRO A 162 -22.11 20.85 14.97
C PRO A 162 -22.67 19.51 15.44
N SER A 163 -21.79 18.53 15.67
CA SER A 163 -22.21 17.25 16.24
C SER A 163 -22.62 17.48 17.68
N PRO A 164 -23.82 17.05 18.10
CA PRO A 164 -24.16 17.04 19.50
C PRO A 164 -23.28 15.99 20.16
N THR A 165 -22.44 16.42 21.10
CA THR A 165 -21.56 15.60 21.94
C THR A 165 -20.16 15.34 21.36
N ILE A 166 -19.15 15.90 22.06
CA ILE A 166 -17.74 15.51 22.02
C ILE A 166 -17.64 14.12 22.66
N VAL A 167 -18.17 13.08 22.01
CA VAL A 167 -17.87 11.70 22.40
C VAL A 167 -16.62 11.32 21.63
N ALA A 168 -15.56 10.95 22.35
CA ALA A 168 -14.37 10.35 21.76
C ALA A 168 -14.81 9.24 20.80
N LYS A 169 -14.49 9.37 19.50
CA LYS A 169 -14.83 8.34 18.51
C LYS A 169 -13.74 7.26 18.57
N PRO A 170 -13.96 6.09 19.17
CA PRO A 170 -12.90 5.10 19.29
C PRO A 170 -12.39 4.59 17.93
N GLN A 171 -13.18 4.74 16.87
CA GLN A 171 -12.90 4.19 15.55
C GLN A 171 -13.20 5.17 14.41
N VAL A 172 -12.38 5.12 13.37
CA VAL A 172 -12.60 5.79 12.08
C VAL A 172 -13.72 5.08 11.32
N ARG A 173 -14.77 5.78 10.90
CA ARG A 173 -15.89 5.18 10.16
C ARG A 173 -15.67 5.30 8.66
N ILE A 174 -15.69 4.15 8.00
CA ILE A 174 -15.41 4.04 6.57
C ILE A 174 -16.62 3.42 5.88
N LEU A 175 -17.17 4.10 4.87
CA LEU A 175 -18.13 3.50 3.94
C LEU A 175 -17.37 2.99 2.72
N ALA A 176 -17.34 1.68 2.53
CA ALA A 176 -16.66 1.04 1.41
C ALA A 176 -17.69 0.53 0.40
N ILE A 177 -17.72 1.15 -0.77
CA ILE A 177 -18.60 0.81 -1.89
C ILE A 177 -17.78 -0.02 -2.89
N LEU A 178 -18.08 -1.32 -2.95
CA LEU A 178 -17.46 -2.26 -3.86
C LEU A 178 -18.39 -2.44 -5.06
N GLY A 179 -17.98 -1.90 -6.19
CA GLY A 179 -18.71 -1.89 -7.44
C GLY A 179 -18.63 -3.21 -8.20
N CYS A 180 -18.89 -3.16 -9.50
CA CYS A 180 -18.78 -4.32 -10.38
C CYS A 180 -17.36 -4.93 -10.34
N SER A 181 -17.27 -6.23 -10.10
CA SER A 181 -16.02 -7.00 -9.96
C SER A 181 -15.60 -7.77 -11.22
N THR A 182 -16.14 -7.41 -12.39
CA THR A 182 -15.92 -8.20 -13.62
C THR A 182 -14.48 -8.04 -14.13
N ASN A 183 -13.63 -9.06 -13.94
CA ASN A 183 -12.19 -9.02 -14.28
C ASN A 183 -11.34 -8.12 -13.36
N ILE A 184 -11.84 -7.76 -12.17
CA ILE A 184 -11.08 -7.07 -11.13
C ILE A 184 -11.32 -7.75 -9.77
N ASP A 185 -10.30 -7.75 -8.92
CA ASP A 185 -10.36 -8.39 -7.61
C ASP A 185 -10.65 -7.36 -6.52
N VAL A 186 -11.93 -7.03 -6.35
CA VAL A 186 -12.39 -6.11 -5.28
C VAL A 186 -12.32 -6.73 -3.88
N GLU A 187 -12.14 -8.06 -3.77
CA GLU A 187 -12.04 -8.74 -2.48
C GLU A 187 -10.71 -8.39 -1.79
N LYS A 188 -9.61 -8.24 -2.55
CA LYS A 188 -8.36 -7.71 -2.00
C LYS A 188 -8.51 -6.30 -1.44
N ASP A 189 -9.27 -5.43 -2.12
CA ASP A 189 -9.54 -4.07 -1.63
C ASP A 189 -10.32 -4.12 -0.30
N LYS A 190 -11.32 -5.02 -0.21
CA LYS A 190 -12.09 -5.29 1.00
C LYS A 190 -11.21 -5.79 2.15
N GLU A 191 -10.36 -6.78 1.91
CA GLU A 191 -9.44 -7.32 2.92
C GLU A 191 -8.49 -6.25 3.47
N LEU A 192 -8.01 -5.33 2.64
CA LEU A 192 -7.13 -4.24 3.06
C LEU A 192 -7.86 -3.30 4.03
N LEU A 193 -9.13 -2.99 3.74
CA LEU A 193 -9.96 -2.13 4.57
C LEU A 193 -10.34 -2.80 5.90
N GLU A 194 -10.64 -4.11 5.89
CA GLU A 194 -10.96 -4.88 7.10
C GLU A 194 -9.78 -4.95 8.08
N LYS A 195 -8.55 -4.93 7.57
CA LYS A 195 -7.32 -4.99 8.37
C LYS A 195 -6.94 -3.65 9.01
N LEU A 196 -7.70 -2.57 8.78
CA LEU A 196 -7.35 -1.24 9.27
C LEU A 196 -7.48 -1.13 10.80
N PRO A 197 -6.45 -0.60 11.49
CA PRO A 197 -6.48 -0.47 12.94
C PRO A 197 -7.44 0.63 13.36
N ASN A 198 -8.27 0.34 14.37
CA ASN A 198 -9.23 1.30 14.93
C ASN A 198 -10.16 1.89 13.85
N ALA A 199 -10.60 1.06 12.90
CA ALA A 199 -11.59 1.44 11.90
C ALA A 199 -12.85 0.58 12.01
N LYS A 200 -14.00 1.20 11.76
CA LYS A 200 -15.27 0.51 11.54
C LYS A 200 -15.64 0.70 10.08
N VAL A 201 -15.49 -0.37 9.30
CA VAL A 201 -15.81 -0.37 7.87
C VAL A 201 -17.19 -0.96 7.65
N VAL A 202 -18.01 -0.27 6.86
CA VAL A 202 -19.30 -0.76 6.38
C VAL A 202 -19.18 -1.00 4.89
N PHE A 203 -19.34 -2.26 4.47
CA PHE A 203 -19.25 -2.66 3.08
C PHE A 203 -20.61 -2.64 2.41
N LEU A 204 -20.64 -2.08 1.20
CA LEU A 204 -21.71 -2.26 0.23
C LEU A 204 -21.10 -3.03 -0.96
N ASP A 205 -21.39 -4.34 -1.04
CA ASP A 205 -20.93 -5.20 -2.13
C ASP A 205 -21.97 -5.24 -3.25
N GLN A 206 -21.56 -4.75 -4.41
CA GLN A 206 -22.37 -4.60 -5.62
C GLN A 206 -23.77 -4.02 -5.34
N PRO A 207 -23.88 -2.88 -4.65
CA PRO A 207 -25.15 -2.35 -4.18
C PRO A 207 -26.04 -1.84 -5.32
N LYS A 208 -27.33 -1.74 -5.03
CA LYS A 208 -28.28 -0.93 -5.81
C LYS A 208 -28.13 0.55 -5.46
N ARG A 209 -28.54 1.42 -6.39
CA ARG A 209 -28.44 2.89 -6.26
C ARG A 209 -28.98 3.43 -4.93
N HIS A 210 -30.17 3.00 -4.52
CA HIS A 210 -30.81 3.47 -3.28
C HIS A 210 -30.01 3.09 -2.03
N GLN A 211 -29.34 1.95 -1.99
CA GLN A 211 -28.55 1.52 -0.82
C GLN A 211 -27.35 2.43 -0.58
N ILE A 212 -26.70 2.90 -1.65
CA ILE A 212 -25.62 3.89 -1.56
C ILE A 212 -26.19 5.19 -0.99
N ASN A 213 -27.30 5.68 -1.56
CA ASN A 213 -27.92 6.90 -1.08
C ASN A 213 -28.29 6.77 0.41
N ASP A 214 -29.02 5.72 0.80
CA ASP A 214 -29.43 5.51 2.19
C ASP A 214 -28.23 5.54 3.16
N LYS A 215 -27.12 4.85 2.82
CA LYS A 215 -25.90 4.86 3.63
C LYS A 215 -25.23 6.23 3.71
N LEU A 216 -25.21 7.00 2.63
CA LEU A 216 -24.65 8.35 2.63
C LEU A 216 -25.43 9.32 3.53
N TRP A 217 -26.73 9.09 3.72
CA TRP A 217 -27.59 9.91 4.57
C TRP A 217 -27.70 9.42 6.02
N GLU A 218 -27.50 8.12 6.26
CA GLU A 218 -27.76 7.46 7.55
C GLU A 218 -26.88 7.99 8.70
N GLN A 219 -25.59 8.18 8.45
CA GLN A 219 -24.64 8.58 9.49
C GLN A 219 -23.50 9.44 8.93
N SER A 220 -22.69 9.98 9.84
CA SER A 220 -21.44 10.63 9.46
C SER A 220 -20.37 9.59 9.09
N TRP A 221 -19.64 9.87 8.02
CA TRP A 221 -18.54 9.06 7.53
C TRP A 221 -17.26 9.89 7.61
N ASP A 222 -16.17 9.27 8.02
CA ASP A 222 -14.88 9.96 8.09
C ASP A 222 -14.11 9.72 6.77
N ILE A 223 -14.25 8.51 6.20
CA ILE A 223 -13.73 8.14 4.87
C ILE A 223 -14.85 7.49 4.03
N ILE A 224 -14.93 7.84 2.74
CA ILE A 224 -15.66 7.07 1.73
C ILE A 224 -14.65 6.45 0.79
N PHE A 225 -14.78 5.15 0.54
CA PHE A 225 -13.97 4.40 -0.38
C PHE A 225 -14.84 3.81 -1.49
N PHE A 226 -14.39 3.97 -2.73
CA PHE A 226 -14.99 3.33 -3.89
C PHE A 226 -13.95 2.49 -4.64
N ALA A 227 -14.27 1.24 -4.95
CA ALA A 227 -13.52 0.39 -5.86
C ALA A 227 -14.46 -0.29 -6.86
N GLY A 228 -14.11 -0.30 -8.14
CA GLY A 228 -14.97 -0.83 -9.19
C GLY A 228 -14.54 -0.35 -10.57
N HIS A 229 -15.31 -0.70 -11.60
CA HIS A 229 -15.11 -0.13 -12.94
C HIS A 229 -15.61 1.31 -13.02
N GLY A 230 -14.79 2.18 -13.59
CA GLY A 230 -15.20 3.51 -14.06
C GLY A 230 -15.08 3.58 -15.58
N GLU A 231 -16.00 4.26 -16.25
CA GLU A 231 -15.86 4.61 -17.67
C GLU A 231 -16.21 6.08 -17.89
N THR A 232 -15.47 6.73 -18.78
CA THR A 232 -15.84 8.04 -19.31
C THR A 232 -16.49 7.80 -20.67
N GLU A 233 -17.81 7.99 -20.78
CA GLU A 233 -18.49 7.94 -22.08
C GLU A 233 -17.96 9.09 -22.94
N LYS A 234 -17.33 8.76 -24.07
CA LYS A 234 -17.01 9.74 -25.12
C LYS A 234 -18.18 9.74 -26.10
N ASP A 235 -18.60 10.93 -26.53
CA ASP A 235 -19.62 11.08 -27.57
C ASP A 235 -19.30 10.18 -28.76
N ASP A 236 -20.26 9.31 -29.10
CA ASP A 236 -20.18 8.49 -30.30
C ASP A 236 -20.20 9.44 -31.51
N LYS A 237 -19.15 9.38 -32.33
CA LYS A 237 -19.00 10.28 -33.51
C LYS A 237 -20.12 10.11 -34.55
N ASP A 238 -20.93 9.05 -34.42
CA ASP A 238 -21.98 8.66 -35.34
C ASP A 238 -23.41 8.88 -34.81
N VAL A 239 -23.57 9.51 -33.62
CA VAL A 239 -24.87 9.87 -33.07
C VAL A 239 -24.99 11.38 -33.00
N GLU A 240 -25.90 11.97 -33.77
CA GLU A 240 -26.20 13.39 -33.68
C GLU A 240 -26.55 13.75 -32.22
N PRO A 241 -25.84 14.72 -31.61
CA PRO A 241 -26.09 15.10 -30.23
C PRO A 241 -27.46 15.75 -30.13
N LYS A 242 -28.40 15.10 -29.44
CA LYS A 242 -29.71 15.68 -29.15
C LYS A 242 -29.67 16.81 -28.13
N ASP A 243 -28.57 16.94 -27.38
CA ASP A 243 -28.38 17.99 -26.40
C ASP A 243 -26.95 18.54 -26.50
N VAL A 244 -26.86 19.84 -26.83
CA VAL A 244 -25.62 20.60 -26.92
C VAL A 244 -25.12 20.90 -25.51
N GLU A 245 -24.55 19.93 -24.78
CA GLU A 245 -23.72 20.20 -23.57
C GLU A 245 -23.05 19.00 -22.87
N ARG A 246 -23.11 17.75 -23.37
CA ARG A 246 -22.53 16.61 -22.63
C ARG A 246 -21.09 16.28 -23.00
N LYS A 247 -20.12 17.07 -22.53
CA LYS A 247 -18.71 16.65 -22.49
C LYS A 247 -18.48 15.63 -21.35
N ASP A 248 -17.90 14.48 -21.68
CA ASP A 248 -17.18 13.52 -20.80
C ASP A 248 -17.82 13.26 -19.42
N VAL A 249 -18.96 12.56 -19.36
CA VAL A 249 -19.57 12.20 -18.06
C VAL A 249 -18.98 10.88 -17.55
N GLY A 250 -18.16 10.96 -16.50
CA GLY A 250 -17.63 9.79 -15.80
C GLY A 250 -18.74 8.99 -15.10
N ARG A 251 -18.82 7.70 -15.42
CA ARG A 251 -19.74 6.71 -14.84
C ARG A 251 -18.99 5.72 -13.97
N ILE A 252 -19.56 5.43 -12.81
CA ILE A 252 -19.07 4.48 -11.83
C ILE A 252 -19.99 3.26 -11.80
N HIS A 253 -19.49 2.08 -12.14
CA HIS A 253 -20.28 0.84 -12.11
C HIS A 253 -20.38 0.31 -10.69
N ILE A 254 -21.57 0.44 -10.11
CA ILE A 254 -21.84 0.02 -8.73
C ILE A 254 -22.21 -1.45 -8.62
N ASN A 255 -22.66 -2.07 -9.70
CA ASN A 255 -22.89 -3.52 -9.80
C ASN A 255 -22.86 -3.96 -11.27
N LYS A 256 -23.21 -5.20 -11.58
CA LYS A 256 -23.17 -5.74 -12.96
C LYS A 256 -24.07 -5.00 -13.96
N THR A 257 -25.20 -4.44 -13.50
CA THR A 257 -26.23 -3.82 -14.35
C THR A 257 -26.26 -2.30 -14.21
N ASP A 258 -25.96 -1.79 -13.02
CA ASP A 258 -26.16 -0.39 -12.68
C ASP A 258 -24.82 0.36 -12.65
N SER A 259 -24.86 1.57 -13.18
CA SER A 259 -23.80 2.56 -13.03
C SER A 259 -24.39 3.88 -12.53
N LEU A 260 -23.55 4.73 -11.95
CA LEU A 260 -23.93 6.04 -11.42
C LEU A 260 -22.96 7.11 -11.93
N THR A 261 -23.49 8.26 -12.30
CA THR A 261 -22.67 9.48 -12.43
C THR A 261 -22.56 10.15 -11.06
N LEU A 262 -21.59 11.05 -10.91
CA LEU A 262 -21.49 11.86 -9.69
C LEU A 262 -22.68 12.78 -9.49
N ALA A 263 -23.29 13.28 -10.57
CA ALA A 263 -24.53 14.04 -10.49
C ALA A 263 -25.68 13.20 -9.89
N GLU A 264 -25.74 11.90 -10.18
CA GLU A 264 -26.75 10.99 -9.62
C GLU A 264 -26.55 10.71 -8.12
N VAL A 265 -25.32 10.82 -7.58
CA VAL A 265 -25.02 10.65 -6.14
C VAL A 265 -24.78 11.97 -5.40
N TRP A 266 -24.98 13.10 -6.09
CA TRP A 266 -24.63 14.43 -5.65
C TRP A 266 -25.09 14.75 -4.23
N TYR A 267 -26.39 14.62 -3.99
CA TYR A 267 -27.00 14.97 -2.72
C TYR A 267 -26.53 14.07 -1.57
N GLY A 268 -26.28 12.79 -1.85
CA GLY A 268 -25.72 11.87 -0.87
C GLY A 268 -24.30 12.25 -0.46
N LEU A 269 -23.42 12.52 -1.43
CA LEU A 269 -22.04 12.92 -1.13
C LEU A 269 -21.99 14.30 -0.46
N LYS A 270 -22.80 15.27 -0.91
CA LYS A 270 -22.95 16.57 -0.25
C LYS A 270 -23.36 16.37 1.21
N LYS A 271 -24.31 15.45 1.46
CA LYS A 271 -24.73 15.13 2.81
C LYS A 271 -23.62 14.52 3.66
N ALA A 272 -22.82 13.64 3.08
CA ALA A 272 -21.67 13.07 3.76
C ALA A 272 -20.64 14.15 4.14
N VAL A 273 -20.39 15.13 3.26
CA VAL A 273 -19.53 16.29 3.56
C VAL A 273 -20.11 17.16 4.68
N GLU A 274 -21.40 17.51 4.62
CA GLU A 274 -22.10 18.23 5.70
C GLU A 274 -22.02 17.50 7.05
N ASN A 275 -21.98 16.17 7.00
CA ASN A 275 -21.89 15.29 8.17
C ASN A 275 -20.43 15.00 8.59
N GLY A 276 -19.41 15.55 7.92
CA GLY A 276 -18.02 15.53 8.37
C GLY A 276 -17.06 14.62 7.60
N LEU A 277 -17.41 14.19 6.37
CA LEU A 277 -16.47 13.50 5.47
C LEU A 277 -15.14 14.24 5.34
N GLN A 278 -14.02 13.55 5.56
CA GLN A 278 -12.68 14.12 5.48
C GLN A 278 -11.86 13.63 4.28
N LEU A 279 -12.12 12.39 3.83
CA LEU A 279 -11.37 11.79 2.72
C LEU A 279 -12.28 10.92 1.85
N ALA A 280 -12.26 11.14 0.53
CA ALA A 280 -12.85 10.23 -0.46
C ALA A 280 -11.74 9.55 -1.26
N ILE A 281 -11.79 8.22 -1.41
CA ILE A 281 -10.82 7.45 -2.19
C ILE A 281 -11.56 6.76 -3.32
N PHE A 282 -11.35 7.22 -4.54
CA PHE A 282 -11.86 6.58 -5.75
C PHE A 282 -10.75 5.74 -6.36
N ASN A 283 -10.65 4.51 -5.88
CA ASN A 283 -9.69 3.51 -6.37
C ASN A 283 -10.21 2.87 -7.68
N SER A 284 -10.74 3.65 -8.60
CA SER A 284 -11.36 3.22 -9.86
C SER A 284 -10.86 4.06 -11.04
N CYS A 285 -11.14 3.62 -12.27
CA CYS A 285 -10.61 4.25 -13.49
C CYS A 285 -11.04 5.71 -13.72
N ASP A 286 -10.16 6.44 -14.41
CA ASP A 286 -10.23 7.85 -14.88
C ASP A 286 -10.96 8.80 -13.92
N GLY A 287 -10.38 8.97 -12.73
CA GLY A 287 -10.95 9.81 -11.69
C GLY A 287 -10.74 11.31 -11.88
N LEU A 288 -10.12 11.77 -12.98
CA LEU A 288 -10.02 13.21 -13.28
C LEU A 288 -11.30 13.78 -13.88
N GLY A 289 -12.02 13.02 -14.71
CA GLY A 289 -13.40 13.36 -15.09
C GLY A 289 -14.32 13.38 -13.86
N LEU A 290 -14.06 12.48 -12.90
CA LEU A 290 -14.75 12.48 -11.61
C LEU A 290 -14.35 13.70 -10.75
N ALA A 291 -13.08 14.10 -10.72
CA ALA A 291 -12.59 15.20 -9.91
C ALA A 291 -13.24 16.55 -10.26
N ARG A 292 -13.43 16.86 -11.56
CA ARG A 292 -14.12 18.08 -12.00
C ARG A 292 -15.52 18.19 -11.41
N CYS A 293 -16.27 17.10 -11.42
CA CYS A 293 -17.64 17.12 -10.91
C CYS A 293 -17.68 17.31 -9.40
N LEU A 294 -16.62 17.01 -8.65
CA LEU A 294 -16.62 17.02 -7.18
C LEU A 294 -16.19 18.37 -6.58
N ASP A 295 -15.76 19.32 -7.41
CA ASP A 295 -15.34 20.66 -6.95
C ASP A 295 -16.50 21.37 -6.20
N ASP A 296 -17.75 21.23 -6.67
CA ASP A 296 -18.94 21.78 -6.00
C ASP A 296 -19.36 21.06 -4.70
N LEU A 297 -18.82 19.87 -4.40
CA LEU A 297 -19.13 19.15 -3.14
C LEU A 297 -18.29 19.61 -1.96
N GLU A 298 -17.22 20.36 -2.23
CA GLU A 298 -16.26 20.82 -1.23
C GLU A 298 -15.64 19.65 -0.43
N ILE A 299 -15.51 18.45 -1.01
CA ILE A 299 -14.86 17.30 -0.33
C ILE A 299 -13.46 17.71 0.12
N PRO A 300 -13.10 17.58 1.42
CA PRO A 300 -11.84 18.12 1.92
C PRO A 300 -10.60 17.56 1.23
N GLN A 301 -10.51 16.23 1.13
CA GLN A 301 -9.41 15.53 0.49
C GLN A 301 -9.98 14.41 -0.38
N MET A 302 -9.35 14.19 -1.52
CA MET A 302 -9.76 13.12 -2.40
C MET A 302 -8.54 12.46 -3.04
N ILE A 303 -8.57 11.14 -3.17
CA ILE A 303 -7.58 10.39 -3.95
C ILE A 303 -8.29 9.79 -5.16
N VAL A 304 -7.77 10.10 -6.35
CA VAL A 304 -8.27 9.65 -7.64
C VAL A 304 -7.13 9.11 -8.50
N MET A 305 -7.47 8.52 -9.64
CA MET A 305 -6.50 8.10 -10.65
C MET A 305 -6.51 9.07 -11.84
N ARG A 306 -5.32 9.50 -12.28
CA ARG A 306 -5.08 10.38 -13.45
C ARG A 306 -5.65 9.81 -14.75
N GLU A 307 -5.61 8.48 -14.87
CA GLU A 307 -6.02 7.74 -16.04
C GLU A 307 -6.41 6.31 -15.62
N MET A 308 -6.75 5.45 -16.58
CA MET A 308 -7.07 4.02 -16.37
C MET A 308 -5.98 3.31 -15.54
N VAL A 309 -6.39 2.68 -14.45
CA VAL A 309 -5.46 1.99 -13.53
C VAL A 309 -5.57 0.46 -13.68
N PRO A 310 -4.45 -0.27 -13.82
CA PRO A 310 -4.41 -1.73 -13.67
C PRO A 310 -4.84 -2.15 -12.27
N ASP A 311 -5.58 -3.25 -12.17
CA ASP A 311 -6.14 -3.71 -10.88
C ASP A 311 -5.06 -3.92 -9.81
N PHE A 312 -3.97 -4.56 -10.20
CA PHE A 312 -2.82 -4.79 -9.35
C PHE A 312 -2.14 -3.49 -8.87
N VAL A 313 -2.03 -2.48 -9.73
CA VAL A 313 -1.43 -1.18 -9.38
C VAL A 313 -2.30 -0.44 -8.38
N ALA A 314 -3.62 -0.44 -8.59
CA ALA A 314 -4.60 0.15 -7.68
C ALA A 314 -4.58 -0.52 -6.29
N GLN A 315 -4.52 -1.85 -6.23
CA GLN A 315 -4.40 -2.62 -4.99
C GLN A 315 -3.09 -2.32 -4.26
N GLN A 316 -1.96 -2.31 -4.99
CA GLN A 316 -0.66 -2.07 -4.38
C GLN A 316 -0.56 -0.65 -3.81
N PHE A 317 -1.05 0.36 -4.56
CA PHE A 317 -1.15 1.72 -4.07
C PHE A 317 -2.01 1.80 -2.80
N LEU A 318 -3.23 1.24 -2.84
CA LEU A 318 -4.16 1.27 -1.72
C LEU A 318 -3.55 0.64 -0.47
N LYS A 319 -2.90 -0.52 -0.63
CA LYS A 319 -2.22 -1.24 0.45
C LYS A 319 -1.14 -0.38 1.10
N ASP A 320 -0.21 0.17 0.32
CA ASP A 320 0.88 0.98 0.88
C ASP A 320 0.35 2.28 1.50
N PHE A 321 -0.61 2.94 0.85
CA PHE A 321 -1.21 4.17 1.33
C PHE A 321 -1.93 3.97 2.67
N LEU A 322 -2.85 2.99 2.75
CA LEU A 322 -3.63 2.76 3.95
C LEU A 322 -2.78 2.28 5.12
N ASN A 323 -1.79 1.41 4.86
CA ASN A 323 -0.86 0.97 5.91
C ASN A 323 -0.07 2.14 6.50
N ASN A 324 0.42 3.04 5.65
CA ASN A 324 1.17 4.20 6.10
C ASN A 324 0.26 5.22 6.81
N PHE A 325 -0.89 5.55 6.23
CA PHE A 325 -1.80 6.55 6.75
C PHE A 325 -2.43 6.11 8.08
N ALA A 326 -2.96 4.89 8.14
CA ALA A 326 -3.51 4.33 9.38
C ALA A 326 -2.42 4.02 10.43
N GLY A 327 -1.17 3.88 10.00
CA GLY A 327 0.01 3.77 10.87
C GLY A 327 0.45 5.09 11.51
N GLY A 328 -0.19 6.22 11.19
CA GLY A 328 0.08 7.52 11.78
C GLY A 328 0.92 8.47 10.92
N THR A 329 1.35 8.05 9.73
CA THR A 329 1.99 8.94 8.76
C THR A 329 0.98 9.99 8.26
N SER A 330 1.41 11.24 8.08
CA SER A 330 0.54 12.31 7.55
C SER A 330 0.03 11.97 6.15
N LEU A 331 -1.21 12.36 5.81
CA LEU A 331 -1.88 12.01 4.54
C LEU A 331 -0.98 12.15 3.30
N TYR A 332 -0.36 13.32 3.13
CA TYR A 332 0.48 13.62 1.97
C TYR A 332 1.76 12.78 1.91
N GLN A 333 2.38 12.49 3.06
CA GLN A 333 3.55 11.64 3.08
C GLN A 333 3.18 10.17 2.84
N ALA A 334 2.07 9.70 3.42
CA ALA A 334 1.56 8.36 3.17
C ALA A 334 1.22 8.16 1.68
N PHE A 335 0.60 9.17 1.06
CA PHE A 335 0.32 9.22 -0.37
C PHE A 335 1.60 9.19 -1.20
N ARG A 336 2.57 10.09 -0.91
CA ARG A 336 3.86 10.15 -1.60
C ARG A 336 4.59 8.82 -1.55
N ASP A 337 4.75 8.27 -0.35
CA ASP A 337 5.45 7.00 -0.13
C ASP A 337 4.79 5.84 -0.91
N ALA A 338 3.46 5.78 -0.92
CA ALA A 338 2.72 4.77 -1.66
C ALA A 338 2.87 4.95 -3.18
N ARG A 339 2.79 6.19 -3.67
CA ARG A 339 2.96 6.54 -5.09
C ARG A 339 4.37 6.22 -5.58
N GLU A 340 5.40 6.59 -4.83
CA GLU A 340 6.80 6.33 -5.19
C GLU A 340 7.13 4.83 -5.19
N LYS A 341 6.57 4.05 -4.25
CA LYS A 341 6.72 2.59 -4.25
C LYS A 341 6.21 1.91 -5.52
N LEU A 342 5.22 2.50 -6.20
CA LEU A 342 4.73 1.97 -7.49
C LEU A 342 5.81 1.99 -8.58
N GLN A 343 6.88 2.77 -8.43
CA GLN A 343 7.99 2.76 -9.38
C GLN A 343 8.57 1.35 -9.57
N GLY A 344 8.57 0.52 -8.52
CA GLY A 344 9.02 -0.89 -8.59
C GLY A 344 8.16 -1.77 -9.50
N LEU A 345 6.95 -1.31 -9.87
CA LEU A 345 6.05 -2.01 -10.78
C LEU A 345 6.18 -1.54 -12.22
N GLU A 346 6.92 -0.45 -12.47
CA GLU A 346 6.86 0.21 -13.78
C GLU A 346 7.34 -0.69 -14.91
N THR A 347 8.24 -1.65 -14.64
CA THR A 347 8.77 -2.60 -15.64
C THR A 347 7.65 -3.31 -16.41
N ASN A 348 6.55 -3.61 -15.73
CA ASN A 348 5.36 -4.24 -16.32
C ASN A 348 4.20 -3.26 -16.49
N PHE A 349 4.19 -2.16 -15.74
CA PHE A 349 3.13 -1.16 -15.73
C PHE A 349 3.71 0.24 -15.92
N PRO A 350 4.10 0.63 -17.14
CA PRO A 350 4.83 1.87 -17.37
C PRO A 350 4.07 3.08 -16.81
N CYS A 351 4.79 3.98 -16.13
CA CYS A 351 4.24 5.17 -15.48
C CYS A 351 3.21 4.87 -14.36
N ALA A 352 3.24 3.69 -13.73
CA ALA A 352 2.36 3.36 -12.60
C ALA A 352 2.40 4.41 -11.47
N SER A 353 3.57 4.98 -11.17
CA SER A 353 3.72 6.03 -10.14
C SER A 353 3.08 7.38 -10.52
N TRP A 354 2.57 7.51 -11.75
CA TRP A 354 1.93 8.73 -12.27
C TRP A 354 0.41 8.68 -12.14
N LEU A 355 -0.15 7.51 -11.83
CA LEU A 355 -1.60 7.32 -11.84
C LEU A 355 -2.27 7.92 -10.60
N PRO A 356 -1.83 7.65 -9.35
CA PRO A 356 -2.49 8.24 -8.20
C PRO A 356 -2.30 9.76 -8.17
N ILE A 357 -3.39 10.49 -7.94
CA ILE A 357 -3.41 11.93 -7.68
C ILE A 357 -4.20 12.18 -6.40
N ILE A 358 -3.74 13.14 -5.59
CA ILE A 358 -4.52 13.69 -4.49
C ILE A 358 -5.08 15.06 -4.90
N CYS A 359 -6.36 15.28 -4.61
CA CYS A 359 -7.04 16.56 -4.74
C CYS A 359 -7.32 17.09 -3.34
N GLN A 360 -7.12 18.39 -3.13
CA GLN A 360 -7.35 19.03 -1.84
C GLN A 360 -8.26 20.26 -2.01
N ASN A 361 -9.29 20.37 -1.17
CA ASN A 361 -9.93 21.63 -0.89
C ASN A 361 -8.97 22.50 -0.06
N PRO A 362 -8.51 23.64 -0.58
CA PRO A 362 -7.46 24.43 0.05
C PRO A 362 -7.90 25.11 1.36
N ALA A 363 -9.20 25.21 1.63
CA ALA A 363 -9.72 25.74 2.89
C ALA A 363 -9.69 24.75 4.07
N VAL A 364 -9.26 23.50 3.83
CA VAL A 364 -9.26 22.44 4.85
C VAL A 364 -7.88 21.84 4.99
N GLU A 365 -7.42 21.72 6.24
CA GLU A 365 -6.18 21.02 6.56
C GLU A 365 -6.36 19.50 6.39
N PRO A 366 -5.38 18.80 5.80
CA PRO A 366 -5.44 17.36 5.64
C PRO A 366 -5.54 16.65 7.00
N PRO A 367 -6.44 15.66 7.15
CA PRO A 367 -6.55 14.91 8.39
C PRO A 367 -5.29 14.06 8.62
N ILE A 368 -5.00 13.79 9.89
CA ILE A 368 -4.19 12.65 10.31
C ILE A 368 -5.12 11.58 10.90
N TRP A 369 -4.67 10.32 10.91
CA TRP A 369 -5.49 9.20 11.37
C TRP A 369 -6.04 9.38 12.79
N ALA A 370 -5.25 9.98 13.69
CA ALA A 370 -5.68 10.30 15.05
C ALA A 370 -6.87 11.28 15.07
N ASN A 371 -6.85 12.32 14.24
CA ASN A 371 -7.91 13.34 14.20
C ASN A 371 -9.23 12.75 13.69
N LEU A 372 -9.17 11.74 12.81
CA LEU A 372 -10.36 11.01 12.36
C LEU A 372 -11.04 10.24 13.51
N ARG A 373 -10.31 9.91 14.58
CA ARG A 373 -10.85 9.31 15.82
C ARG A 373 -11.38 10.36 16.81
N GLY A 374 -11.39 11.65 16.47
CA GLY A 374 -11.84 12.70 17.39
C GLY A 374 -10.99 12.83 18.65
N THR A 375 -9.75 12.32 18.64
CA THR A 375 -8.77 12.57 19.69
C THR A 375 -8.03 13.86 19.35
N ASP A 376 -8.65 15.01 19.64
CA ASP A 376 -7.94 16.30 19.82
C ASP A 376 -8.89 17.30 20.51
N ASN A 377 -8.81 17.31 21.84
CA ASN A 377 -8.96 18.48 22.71
C ASN A 377 -8.59 18.04 24.14
N LEU A 378 -7.31 17.75 24.36
CA LEU A 378 -6.70 17.98 25.66
C LEU A 378 -5.53 18.95 25.42
N PRO A 379 -5.52 20.13 26.06
CA PRO A 379 -4.39 21.04 25.99
C PRO A 379 -3.12 20.28 26.40
N ILE A 380 -2.05 20.45 25.62
CA ILE A 380 -0.70 20.01 25.99
C ILE A 380 -0.22 20.93 27.12
N GLN A 381 -0.68 20.67 28.34
CA GLN A 381 -0.12 21.19 29.58
C GLN A 381 -0.48 20.18 30.67
N GLU A 382 0.55 19.67 31.36
CA GLU A 382 0.48 18.79 32.54
C GLU A 382 0.26 17.27 32.32
N ILE A 383 1.20 16.58 31.66
CA ILE A 383 1.51 15.17 31.98
C ILE A 383 3.04 14.96 31.93
N PHE A 384 3.76 15.62 32.84
CA PHE A 384 5.10 15.21 33.24
C PHE A 384 5.12 15.09 34.77
N SER A 385 4.68 13.94 35.24
CA SER A 385 5.05 13.43 36.56
C SER A 385 5.26 11.94 36.40
N GLU A 386 6.53 11.56 36.26
CA GLU A 386 6.98 10.17 36.21
C GLU A 386 6.63 9.44 37.52
N PRO A 387 6.22 8.16 37.47
CA PRO A 387 6.22 7.31 38.66
C PRO A 387 7.64 6.77 38.93
N PRO A 388 7.99 6.47 40.19
CA PRO A 388 9.34 6.10 40.57
C PRO A 388 9.68 4.68 40.10
N VAL A 389 10.87 4.52 39.50
CA VAL A 389 11.40 3.23 39.04
C VAL A 389 12.26 2.61 40.14
N GLU A 390 11.92 1.39 40.58
CA GLU A 390 12.76 0.56 41.45
C GLU A 390 13.96 -0.01 40.69
N ASN A 391 15.15 0.11 41.28
CA ASN A 391 16.42 -0.31 40.71
C ASN A 391 16.73 -1.79 41.06
N HIS A 392 17.00 -2.61 40.05
CA HIS A 392 17.77 -3.84 40.20
C HIS A 392 19.09 -3.76 39.41
N PRO A 393 20.27 -4.01 40.03
CA PRO A 393 21.56 -3.88 39.37
C PRO A 393 21.94 -5.16 38.59
N ILE A 394 22.36 -4.99 37.33
CA ILE A 394 23.00 -6.03 36.50
C ILE A 394 24.53 -5.84 36.59
N PRO A 395 25.35 -6.91 36.75
CA PRO A 395 26.79 -6.76 36.95
C PRO A 395 27.54 -6.64 35.61
N LEU A 396 28.28 -5.54 35.42
CA LEU A 396 29.12 -5.28 34.24
C LEU A 396 30.61 -5.21 34.63
N ASN A 397 31.25 -6.36 34.78
CA ASN A 397 32.68 -6.45 35.12
C ASN A 397 33.64 -6.09 33.96
N GLY A 398 33.13 -5.79 32.76
CA GLY A 398 33.94 -5.33 31.61
C GLY A 398 34.06 -3.81 31.47
N ILE A 399 33.17 -3.03 32.08
CA ILE A 399 33.08 -1.57 31.91
C ILE A 399 33.97 -0.81 32.92
N SER A 400 34.32 -1.46 34.03
CA SER A 400 35.08 -0.85 35.13
C SER A 400 36.49 -0.40 34.75
N GLN A 401 37.13 -1.08 33.79
CA GLN A 401 38.49 -0.75 33.34
C GLN A 401 38.50 0.46 32.40
N LEU A 402 37.48 0.64 31.55
CA LEU A 402 37.35 1.80 30.67
C LEU A 402 36.96 3.06 31.47
N PHE A 403 36.03 2.93 32.44
CA PHE A 403 35.59 4.02 33.32
C PHE A 403 36.71 4.53 34.24
N ARG A 404 37.63 3.66 34.69
CA ARG A 404 38.78 4.07 35.54
C ARG A 404 39.79 4.96 34.83
N ARG A 405 39.90 4.88 33.49
CA ARG A 405 40.76 5.79 32.71
C ARG A 405 40.11 7.14 32.44
N ILE A 406 38.79 7.19 32.27
CA ILE A 406 38.03 8.42 31.99
C ILE A 406 37.86 9.27 33.27
N THR A 407 37.81 8.65 34.45
CA THR A 407 37.63 9.35 35.74
C THR A 407 38.85 10.16 36.21
N LYS A 408 40.04 9.96 35.63
CA LYS A 408 41.27 10.73 35.92
C LYS A 408 41.52 11.93 34.99
N GLY A 409 40.68 12.14 33.97
CA GLY A 409 40.79 13.27 33.04
C GLY A 409 40.18 14.57 33.60
N ASN A 410 40.69 15.73 33.16
CA ASN A 410 40.19 17.05 33.53
C ASN A 410 38.71 17.21 33.12
N TYR A 411 37.93 18.05 33.82
CA TYR A 411 36.45 18.11 33.71
C TYR A 411 35.94 18.30 32.26
N LYS A 412 36.70 18.98 31.40
CA LYS A 412 36.40 19.16 29.97
C LYS A 412 36.42 17.84 29.18
N LEU A 413 37.33 16.91 29.51
CA LEU A 413 37.38 15.59 28.88
C LEU A 413 36.20 14.70 29.29
N LYS A 414 35.74 14.83 30.55
CA LYS A 414 34.56 14.13 31.05
C LYS A 414 33.29 14.62 30.37
N LEU A 415 33.15 15.93 30.20
CA LEU A 415 32.01 16.54 29.51
C LEU A 415 31.98 16.20 28.01
N ALA A 416 33.14 16.19 27.35
CA ALA A 416 33.25 15.81 25.94
C ALA A 416 32.93 14.33 25.70
N ALA A 417 33.39 13.43 26.58
CA ALA A 417 33.08 12.00 26.49
C ALA A 417 31.59 11.72 26.75
N LEU A 418 30.97 12.42 27.70
CA LEU A 418 29.53 12.33 27.97
C LEU A 418 28.71 12.86 26.79
N LEU A 419 29.09 14.02 26.23
CA LEU A 419 28.45 14.59 25.04
C LEU A 419 28.58 13.68 23.82
N LEU A 420 29.74 13.05 23.59
CA LEU A 420 29.93 12.09 22.50
C LEU A 420 29.09 10.81 22.69
N LEU A 421 28.94 10.34 23.93
CA LEU A 421 28.06 9.22 24.26
C LEU A 421 26.58 9.58 24.08
N THR A 422 26.14 10.75 24.56
CA THR A 422 24.74 11.18 24.41
C THR A 422 24.39 11.55 22.98
N CYS A 423 25.25 12.29 22.27
CA CYS A 423 25.07 12.59 20.85
C CYS A 423 25.20 11.33 19.99
N GLY A 424 26.05 10.38 20.37
CA GLY A 424 26.16 9.08 19.74
C GLY A 424 24.91 8.23 19.93
N VAL A 425 24.33 8.20 21.13
CA VAL A 425 23.08 7.47 21.44
C VAL A 425 21.89 8.11 20.75
N VAL A 426 21.76 9.44 20.77
CA VAL A 426 20.68 10.17 20.07
C VAL A 426 20.83 10.03 18.55
N GLY A 427 22.05 10.16 18.04
CA GLY A 427 22.37 9.93 16.62
C GLY A 427 22.06 8.49 16.20
N TRP A 428 22.39 7.50 17.03
CA TRP A 428 22.06 6.09 16.83
C TRP A 428 20.55 5.85 16.86
N GLN A 429 19.83 6.44 17.80
CA GLN A 429 18.37 6.29 17.91
C GLN A 429 17.64 6.88 16.70
N TYR A 430 18.18 7.94 16.07
CA TYR A 430 17.63 8.53 14.86
C TYR A 430 18.07 7.84 13.56
N ALA A 431 19.32 7.36 13.50
CA ALA A 431 19.88 6.68 12.32
C ALA A 431 19.48 5.20 12.24
N SER A 432 19.36 4.50 13.37
CA SER A 432 19.08 3.06 13.47
C SER A 432 17.79 2.66 12.75
N PRO A 433 16.64 3.36 12.89
CA PRO A 433 15.43 3.00 12.17
C PRO A 433 15.58 3.10 10.64
N LYS A 434 16.22 4.16 10.14
CA LYS A 434 16.46 4.34 8.70
C LYS A 434 17.43 3.29 8.15
N LEU A 435 18.49 3.00 8.91
CA LEU A 435 19.46 1.96 8.57
C LEU A 435 18.81 0.57 8.60
N ALA A 436 17.91 0.29 9.54
CA ALA A 436 17.14 -0.95 9.60
C ALA A 436 16.28 -1.13 8.35
N VAL A 437 15.57 -0.08 7.92
CA VAL A 437 14.74 -0.10 6.71
C VAL A 437 15.60 -0.28 5.45
N ALA A 438 16.72 0.45 5.34
CA ALA A 438 17.64 0.31 4.21
C ALA A 438 18.24 -1.10 4.12
N ALA A 439 18.71 -1.64 5.26
CA ALA A 439 19.22 -3.00 5.34
C ALA A 439 18.14 -4.04 5.01
N ASN A 440 16.90 -3.83 5.48
CA ASN A 440 15.77 -4.70 5.14
C ASN A 440 15.47 -4.69 3.64
N ASN A 441 15.40 -3.51 3.01
CA ASN A 441 15.09 -3.37 1.59
C ASN A 441 16.19 -4.00 0.71
N ILE A 442 17.46 -3.75 1.02
CA ILE A 442 18.59 -4.38 0.30
C ILE A 442 18.53 -5.90 0.50
N GLY A 443 18.35 -6.36 1.73
CA GLY A 443 18.29 -7.78 2.04
C GLY A 443 17.16 -8.51 1.30
N PHE A 444 15.98 -7.89 1.20
CA PHE A 444 14.83 -8.45 0.48
C PHE A 444 15.00 -8.43 -1.04
N ASP A 445 15.58 -7.36 -1.61
CA ASP A 445 15.94 -7.30 -3.05
C ASP A 445 16.94 -8.41 -3.42
N ARG A 446 17.97 -8.63 -2.59
CA ARG A 446 18.93 -9.73 -2.78
C ARG A 446 18.26 -11.10 -2.69
N PHE A 447 17.34 -11.27 -1.75
CA PHE A 447 16.58 -12.51 -1.61
C PHE A 447 15.77 -12.82 -2.89
N GLN A 448 15.05 -11.84 -3.44
CA GLN A 448 14.27 -12.02 -4.69
C GLN A 448 15.14 -12.36 -5.90
N LYS A 449 16.39 -11.88 -5.92
CA LYS A 449 17.37 -12.18 -6.98
C LYS A 449 18.10 -13.50 -6.78
N GLY A 450 17.78 -14.27 -5.73
CA GLY A 450 18.45 -15.53 -5.39
C GLY A 450 19.84 -15.35 -4.77
N ASP A 451 20.25 -14.13 -4.44
CA ASP A 451 21.53 -13.81 -3.79
C ASP A 451 21.41 -14.03 -2.27
N LEU A 452 21.29 -15.31 -1.88
CA LEU A 452 20.99 -15.75 -0.51
C LEU A 452 22.05 -15.32 0.51
N VAL A 453 23.32 -15.25 0.10
CA VAL A 453 24.44 -14.89 0.99
C VAL A 453 24.35 -13.41 1.37
N ASN A 454 24.19 -12.51 0.40
CA ASN A 454 24.05 -11.08 0.69
C ASN A 454 22.69 -10.79 1.35
N ALA A 455 21.63 -11.49 0.96
CA ALA A 455 20.34 -11.39 1.61
C ALA A 455 20.44 -11.68 3.12
N ARG A 456 21.13 -12.78 3.50
CA ARG A 456 21.37 -13.13 4.91
C ARG A 456 22.11 -12.04 5.68
N GLN A 457 23.13 -11.43 5.08
CA GLN A 457 23.92 -10.38 5.73
C GLN A 457 23.09 -9.13 6.01
N PHE A 458 22.39 -8.62 4.99
CA PHE A 458 21.61 -7.39 5.12
C PHE A 458 20.36 -7.58 6.00
N LEU A 459 19.65 -8.72 5.89
CA LEU A 459 18.55 -9.03 6.79
C LEU A 459 19.03 -9.29 8.22
N GLY A 460 20.22 -9.87 8.40
CA GLY A 460 20.86 -10.01 9.73
C GLY A 460 21.11 -8.66 10.38
N LEU A 461 21.67 -7.71 9.62
CA LEU A 461 21.83 -6.32 10.08
C LEU A 461 20.49 -5.67 10.40
N ALA A 462 19.49 -5.84 9.53
CA ALA A 462 18.14 -5.32 9.75
C ALA A 462 17.49 -5.89 11.02
N SER A 463 17.71 -7.18 11.31
CA SER A 463 17.19 -7.84 12.52
C SER A 463 17.84 -7.32 13.80
N ILE A 464 19.12 -6.93 13.75
CA ILE A 464 19.81 -6.30 14.89
C ILE A 464 19.25 -4.90 15.15
N LEU A 465 18.98 -4.14 14.08
CA LEU A 465 18.55 -2.74 14.16
C LEU A 465 17.04 -2.59 14.42
N ASN A 466 16.23 -3.58 14.07
CA ASN A 466 14.79 -3.64 14.33
C ASN A 466 14.37 -5.03 14.83
N PRO A 467 14.61 -5.34 16.12
CA PRO A 467 14.41 -6.68 16.68
C PRO A 467 12.94 -7.10 16.80
N TYR A 468 12.00 -6.16 16.72
CA TYR A 468 10.56 -6.41 16.87
C TYR A 468 9.83 -6.67 15.55
N ASN A 469 10.53 -6.58 14.41
CA ASN A 469 9.95 -6.92 13.12
C ASN A 469 9.86 -8.44 12.97
N ARG A 470 8.65 -8.98 13.02
CA ARG A 470 8.39 -10.42 12.96
C ARG A 470 8.64 -11.09 11.59
N VAL A 471 8.70 -10.31 10.51
CA VAL A 471 8.88 -10.83 9.13
C VAL A 471 10.35 -11.08 8.80
N ILE A 472 11.25 -10.21 9.28
CA ILE A 472 12.70 -10.34 9.06
C ILE A 472 13.25 -11.72 9.51
N PRO A 473 13.04 -12.16 10.77
CA PRO A 473 13.50 -13.47 11.21
C PRO A 473 12.79 -14.61 10.45
N TYR A 474 11.53 -14.45 10.06
CA TYR A 474 10.88 -15.45 9.21
C TYR A 474 11.59 -15.62 7.85
N THR A 475 11.94 -14.52 7.18
CA THR A 475 12.67 -14.54 5.91
C THR A 475 14.10 -15.08 6.09
N LEU A 476 14.81 -14.71 7.15
CA LEU A 476 16.11 -15.30 7.50
C LEU A 476 16.02 -16.81 7.72
N GLY A 477 14.92 -17.28 8.32
CA GLY A 477 14.62 -18.70 8.48
C GLY A 477 14.59 -19.44 7.14
N TRP A 478 13.88 -18.89 6.16
CA TRP A 478 13.81 -19.44 4.79
C TRP A 478 15.17 -19.46 4.10
N ILE A 479 15.89 -18.33 4.13
CA ILE A 479 17.24 -18.25 3.55
C ILE A 479 18.17 -19.30 4.17
N CYS A 480 18.08 -19.52 5.49
CA CYS A 480 18.87 -20.54 6.15
C CYS A 480 18.45 -21.97 5.77
N GLN A 481 17.17 -22.23 5.48
CA GLN A 481 16.74 -23.52 4.92
C GLN A 481 17.32 -23.76 3.52
N ASP A 482 17.26 -22.76 2.63
CA ASP A 482 17.80 -22.87 1.26
C ASP A 482 19.33 -23.04 1.25
N LEU A 483 20.02 -22.45 2.24
CA LEU A 483 21.45 -22.66 2.49
C LEU A 483 21.76 -23.94 3.27
N ASN A 484 20.76 -24.78 3.54
CA ASN A 484 20.85 -26.04 4.29
C ASN A 484 21.40 -25.90 5.73
N ASP A 485 21.28 -24.72 6.34
CA ASP A 485 21.63 -24.41 7.73
C ASP A 485 20.39 -24.53 8.62
N ILE A 486 19.99 -25.76 8.93
CA ILE A 486 18.76 -26.08 9.66
C ILE A 486 18.75 -25.48 11.08
N ASN A 487 19.91 -25.38 11.73
CA ASN A 487 20.02 -24.77 13.05
C ASN A 487 19.79 -23.26 13.01
N CYS A 488 20.33 -22.57 12.00
CA CYS A 488 20.00 -21.15 11.78
C CYS A 488 18.50 -20.98 11.48
N ALA A 489 17.94 -21.82 10.62
CA ALA A 489 16.54 -21.74 10.24
C ALA A 489 15.62 -21.84 11.47
N ARG A 490 15.86 -22.87 12.32
CA ARG A 490 15.14 -23.07 13.57
C ARG A 490 15.17 -21.84 14.47
N LYS A 491 16.37 -21.31 14.79
CA LYS A 491 16.51 -20.14 15.68
C LYS A 491 15.76 -18.91 15.17
N ASN A 492 15.79 -18.70 13.86
CA ASN A 492 15.11 -17.57 13.24
C ASN A 492 13.58 -17.75 13.23
N TYR A 493 13.07 -18.95 12.96
CA TYR A 493 11.64 -19.20 13.10
C TYR A 493 11.17 -19.14 14.56
N GLU A 494 11.96 -19.61 15.52
CA GLU A 494 11.70 -19.45 16.96
C GLU A 494 11.57 -17.96 17.33
N HIS A 495 12.50 -17.12 16.90
CA HIS A 495 12.41 -15.66 17.11
C HIS A 495 11.16 -15.04 16.48
N SER A 496 10.77 -15.47 15.28
CA SER A 496 9.55 -14.99 14.61
C SER A 496 8.26 -15.49 15.28
N VAL A 497 8.30 -16.70 15.86
CA VAL A 497 7.23 -17.28 16.68
C VAL A 497 7.02 -16.48 17.97
N GLU A 498 8.10 -16.11 18.65
CA GLU A 498 8.06 -15.25 19.85
C GLU A 498 7.40 -13.88 19.57
N LEU A 499 7.58 -13.36 18.35
CA LEU A 499 6.95 -12.12 17.88
C LEU A 499 5.53 -12.32 17.32
N GLY A 500 4.95 -13.52 17.43
CA GLY A 500 3.57 -13.80 17.06
C GLY A 500 3.29 -13.78 15.56
N PHE A 501 4.20 -14.29 14.72
CA PHE A 501 3.97 -14.44 13.28
C PHE A 501 3.44 -15.84 12.91
N PRO A 502 2.17 -15.98 12.45
CA PRO A 502 1.56 -17.30 12.23
C PRO A 502 2.34 -18.22 11.29
N ASN A 503 2.87 -17.71 10.18
CA ASN A 503 3.60 -18.51 9.19
C ASN A 503 4.91 -19.08 9.74
N ALA A 504 5.50 -18.47 10.78
CA ALA A 504 6.69 -19.02 11.42
C ALA A 504 6.39 -20.30 12.20
N TYR A 505 5.20 -20.40 12.82
CA TYR A 505 4.78 -21.62 13.52
C TYR A 505 4.68 -22.79 12.55
N THR A 506 4.15 -22.58 11.33
CA THR A 506 4.02 -23.66 10.34
C THR A 506 5.38 -24.11 9.82
N GLN A 507 6.30 -23.18 9.55
CA GLN A 507 7.65 -23.53 9.09
C GLN A 507 8.47 -24.22 10.18
N LEU A 508 8.39 -23.73 11.42
CA LEU A 508 9.07 -24.36 12.56
C LEU A 508 8.51 -25.76 12.84
N ALA A 509 7.18 -25.93 12.82
CA ALA A 509 6.56 -27.23 13.00
C ALA A 509 6.97 -28.21 11.89
N ARG A 510 7.04 -27.76 10.62
CA ARG A 510 7.56 -28.59 9.51
C ARG A 510 9.00 -29.05 9.78
N LEU A 511 9.88 -28.18 10.30
CA LEU A 511 11.24 -28.58 10.68
C LEU A 511 11.23 -29.69 11.75
N TYR A 512 10.36 -29.56 12.76
CA TYR A 512 10.20 -30.57 13.80
C TYR A 512 9.68 -31.91 13.27
N ILE A 513 8.82 -31.90 12.26
CA ILE A 513 8.33 -33.12 11.59
C ILE A 513 9.45 -33.77 10.78
N VAL A 514 10.07 -33.02 9.87
CA VAL A 514 10.98 -33.57 8.84
C VAL A 514 12.37 -33.89 9.39
N HIS A 515 12.96 -32.99 10.18
CA HIS A 515 14.36 -33.11 10.59
C HIS A 515 14.51 -33.68 12.00
N TYR A 516 13.68 -33.21 12.95
CA TYR A 516 13.81 -33.61 14.36
C TYR A 516 12.94 -34.83 14.72
N LYS A 517 11.99 -35.20 13.86
CA LYS A 517 10.99 -36.26 14.12
C LYS A 517 10.29 -36.12 15.47
N ASN A 518 10.12 -34.89 15.93
CA ASN A 518 9.44 -34.56 17.19
C ASN A 518 8.05 -34.00 16.88
N TYR A 519 7.13 -34.94 16.65
CA TYR A 519 5.77 -34.64 16.23
C TYR A 519 4.94 -33.99 17.36
N GLY A 520 5.28 -34.26 18.62
CA GLY A 520 4.63 -33.64 19.78
C GLY A 520 4.86 -32.13 19.82
N THR A 521 6.12 -31.70 19.67
CA THR A 521 6.48 -30.28 19.58
C THR A 521 5.83 -29.62 18.35
N ALA A 522 5.84 -30.31 17.20
CA ALA A 522 5.21 -29.79 15.98
C ALA A 522 3.71 -29.51 16.18
N VAL A 523 2.96 -30.44 16.80
CA VAL A 523 1.54 -30.24 17.09
C VAL A 523 1.33 -29.09 18.07
N ASN A 524 2.13 -29.00 19.14
CA ASN A 524 1.99 -27.92 20.12
C ASN A 524 2.19 -26.55 19.48
N LEU A 525 3.23 -26.39 18.66
CA LEU A 525 3.48 -25.16 17.90
C LEU A 525 2.28 -24.81 17.00
N LEU A 526 1.77 -25.78 16.24
CA LEU A 526 0.66 -25.55 15.34
C LEU A 526 -0.62 -25.16 16.09
N LEU A 527 -0.92 -25.80 17.22
CA LEU A 527 -2.09 -25.45 18.04
C LEU A 527 -1.95 -24.08 18.70
N GLN A 528 -0.74 -23.68 19.09
CA GLN A 528 -0.47 -22.34 19.64
C GLN A 528 -0.60 -21.24 18.58
N GLY A 529 -0.12 -21.50 17.36
CA GLY A 529 -0.17 -20.52 16.27
C GLY A 529 -1.54 -20.42 15.58
N LEU A 530 -2.36 -21.48 15.62
CA LEU A 530 -3.63 -21.56 14.90
C LEU A 530 -4.60 -20.39 15.23
N PRO A 531 -4.78 -19.97 16.50
CA PRO A 531 -5.64 -18.83 16.83
C PRO A 531 -5.13 -17.47 16.31
N LEU A 532 -3.84 -17.38 15.93
CA LEU A 532 -3.23 -16.17 15.39
C LEU A 532 -3.49 -16.00 13.88
N VAL A 533 -4.02 -17.03 13.21
CA VAL A 533 -4.38 -16.99 11.79
C VAL A 533 -5.60 -16.08 11.62
N LYS A 534 -5.47 -15.09 10.73
CA LYS A 534 -6.56 -14.15 10.46
C LYS A 534 -7.68 -14.86 9.71
N VAL A 535 -8.93 -14.49 10.00
CA VAL A 535 -10.10 -14.99 9.25
C VAL A 535 -9.94 -14.64 7.78
N GLY A 536 -10.17 -15.61 6.89
CA GLY A 536 -9.99 -15.46 5.43
C GLY A 536 -8.56 -15.71 4.93
N ASP A 537 -7.56 -15.90 5.81
CA ASP A 537 -6.21 -16.32 5.39
C ASP A 537 -6.16 -17.84 5.16
N ASP A 538 -6.80 -18.27 4.08
CA ASP A 538 -6.93 -19.68 3.72
C ASP A 538 -5.57 -20.32 3.39
N THR A 539 -4.59 -19.55 2.93
CA THR A 539 -3.23 -20.04 2.64
C THR A 539 -2.46 -20.40 3.91
N THR A 540 -2.50 -19.52 4.91
CA THR A 540 -1.87 -19.80 6.20
C THR A 540 -2.66 -20.89 6.93
N MET A 541 -4.00 -20.79 6.95
CA MET A 541 -4.87 -21.82 7.55
C MET A 541 -4.63 -23.20 6.92
N TYR A 542 -4.51 -23.29 5.58
CA TYR A 542 -4.14 -24.50 4.87
C TYR A 542 -2.84 -25.09 5.42
N SER A 543 -1.80 -24.26 5.57
CA SER A 543 -0.48 -24.70 6.02
C SER A 543 -0.53 -25.27 7.44
N PHE A 544 -1.33 -24.66 8.33
CA PHE A 544 -1.58 -25.19 9.67
C PHE A 544 -2.30 -26.54 9.63
N GLN A 545 -3.43 -26.63 8.92
CA GLN A 545 -4.22 -27.86 8.85
C GLN A 545 -3.41 -29.00 8.19
N LYS A 546 -2.67 -28.70 7.12
CA LYS A 546 -1.80 -29.65 6.42
C LYS A 546 -0.69 -30.17 7.33
N ASN A 547 0.03 -29.28 8.04
CA ASN A 547 1.11 -29.70 8.96
C ASN A 547 0.56 -30.43 10.20
N LEU A 548 -0.62 -30.07 10.71
CA LEU A 548 -1.27 -30.80 11.79
C LEU A 548 -1.63 -32.21 11.34
N GLY A 549 -2.19 -32.32 10.14
CA GLY A 549 -2.45 -33.61 9.49
C GLY A 549 -1.19 -34.45 9.35
N TRP A 550 -0.09 -33.85 8.88
CA TRP A 550 1.20 -34.53 8.75
C TRP A 550 1.74 -35.01 10.11
N ALA A 551 1.78 -34.15 11.12
CA ALA A 551 2.27 -34.55 12.44
C ALA A 551 1.40 -35.65 13.08
N ARG A 552 0.08 -35.63 12.83
CA ARG A 552 -0.84 -36.69 13.30
C ARG A 552 -0.68 -38.00 12.54
N LEU A 553 -0.41 -37.95 11.23
CA LEU A 553 -0.04 -39.12 10.41
C LEU A 553 1.18 -39.82 11.02
N GLU A 554 2.24 -39.07 11.29
CA GLU A 554 3.49 -39.60 11.86
C GLU A 554 3.33 -40.16 13.29
N GLN A 555 2.32 -39.68 14.03
CA GLN A 555 1.92 -40.22 15.33
C GLN A 555 1.03 -41.48 15.23
N GLY A 556 0.67 -41.94 14.02
CA GLY A 556 -0.29 -43.03 13.81
C GLY A 556 -1.75 -42.67 14.12
N ARG A 557 -2.05 -41.38 14.34
CA ARG A 557 -3.40 -40.88 14.67
C ARG A 557 -4.17 -40.57 13.39
N TYR A 558 -4.44 -41.62 12.61
CA TYR A 558 -4.94 -41.50 11.24
C TYR A 558 -6.29 -40.78 11.11
N GLY A 559 -7.22 -41.00 12.04
CA GLY A 559 -8.54 -40.33 12.00
C GLY A 559 -8.44 -38.80 12.11
N GLU A 560 -7.65 -38.30 13.06
CA GLU A 560 -7.38 -36.87 13.19
C GLU A 560 -6.56 -36.33 12.02
N ALA A 561 -5.60 -37.10 11.52
CA ALA A 561 -4.82 -36.70 10.35
C ALA A 561 -5.75 -36.48 9.16
N LEU A 562 -6.70 -37.39 8.94
CA LEU A 562 -7.67 -37.32 7.84
C LEU A 562 -8.55 -36.06 7.94
N GLU A 563 -9.14 -35.78 9.11
CA GLU A 563 -9.99 -34.60 9.32
C GLU A 563 -9.24 -33.29 8.99
N ARG A 564 -7.99 -33.18 9.46
CA ARG A 564 -7.15 -32.00 9.22
C ARG A 564 -6.80 -31.85 7.75
N LEU A 565 -6.44 -32.93 7.08
CA LEU A 565 -6.07 -32.92 5.65
C LEU A 565 -7.29 -32.64 4.76
N GLU A 566 -8.48 -33.14 5.10
CA GLU A 566 -9.71 -32.79 4.40
C GLU A 566 -10.08 -31.31 4.56
N THR A 567 -9.85 -30.76 5.76
CA THR A 567 -10.00 -29.31 5.97
C THR A 567 -9.01 -28.52 5.12
N ALA A 568 -7.75 -28.96 5.04
CA ALA A 568 -6.76 -28.35 4.14
C ALA A 568 -7.20 -28.41 2.67
N ILE A 569 -7.70 -29.55 2.19
CA ILE A 569 -8.19 -29.71 0.81
C ILE A 569 -9.38 -28.80 0.52
N LYS A 570 -10.28 -28.57 1.49
CA LYS A 570 -11.41 -27.64 1.33
C LYS A 570 -10.95 -26.18 1.19
N LEU A 571 -9.87 -25.80 1.87
CA LEU A 571 -9.29 -24.46 1.79
C LEU A 571 -8.57 -24.22 0.47
N ASP A 572 -7.82 -25.21 -0.03
CA ASP A 572 -7.19 -25.15 -1.35
C ASP A 572 -7.08 -26.54 -1.99
N SER A 573 -7.95 -26.79 -2.97
CA SER A 573 -8.06 -28.08 -3.68
C SER A 573 -7.04 -28.27 -4.79
N LYS A 574 -6.18 -27.28 -5.07
CA LYS A 574 -5.16 -27.35 -6.13
C LYS A 574 -3.74 -27.52 -5.58
N ARG A 575 -3.57 -27.77 -4.28
CA ARG A 575 -2.27 -28.03 -3.65
C ARG A 575 -2.05 -29.50 -3.34
N ALA A 576 -0.98 -30.06 -3.88
CA ALA A 576 -0.63 -31.48 -3.73
C ALA A 576 -0.41 -31.97 -2.29
N PRO A 577 0.26 -31.24 -1.37
CA PRO A 577 0.70 -31.80 -0.10
C PRO A 577 -0.39 -32.47 0.73
N ALA A 578 -1.57 -31.86 0.79
CA ALA A 578 -2.69 -32.43 1.54
C ALA A 578 -3.19 -33.76 0.94
N TYR A 579 -3.20 -33.90 -0.39
CA TYR A 579 -3.52 -35.15 -1.06
C TYR A 579 -2.44 -36.21 -0.86
N CYS A 580 -1.16 -35.84 -0.99
CA CYS A 580 -0.04 -36.75 -0.80
C CYS A 580 0.00 -37.32 0.63
N LEU A 581 -0.26 -36.47 1.62
CA LEU A 581 -0.35 -36.88 3.03
C LEU A 581 -1.61 -37.71 3.29
N LYS A 582 -2.75 -37.35 2.68
CA LYS A 582 -4.01 -38.10 2.84
C LYS A 582 -3.89 -39.51 2.27
N ALA A 583 -3.19 -39.68 1.15
CA ALA A 583 -2.89 -40.98 0.57
C ALA A 583 -2.14 -41.88 1.57
N GLN A 584 -1.09 -41.35 2.21
CA GLN A 584 -0.32 -42.07 3.23
C GLN A 584 -1.16 -42.41 4.47
N VAL A 585 -2.05 -41.50 4.90
CA VAL A 585 -3.01 -41.78 5.98
C VAL A 585 -3.90 -42.97 5.63
N LEU A 586 -4.45 -42.99 4.40
CA LEU A 586 -5.32 -44.07 3.94
C LEU A 586 -4.58 -45.40 3.79
N GLU A 587 -3.31 -45.39 3.37
CA GLU A 587 -2.45 -46.58 3.40
C GLU A 587 -2.25 -47.10 4.83
N GLY A 588 -1.99 -46.20 5.79
CA GLY A 588 -1.89 -46.55 7.21
C GLY A 588 -3.19 -47.12 7.79
N MET A 589 -4.34 -46.65 7.30
CA MET A 589 -5.67 -47.19 7.61
C MET A 589 -6.01 -48.49 6.88
N LYS A 590 -5.10 -49.01 6.04
CA LYS A 590 -5.29 -50.21 5.21
C LYS A 590 -6.43 -50.09 4.18
N ASP A 591 -6.65 -48.88 3.64
CA ASP A 591 -7.53 -48.63 2.49
C ASP A 591 -6.72 -48.24 1.24
N PRO A 592 -6.06 -49.22 0.58
CA PRO A 592 -5.23 -48.94 -0.59
C PRO A 592 -6.06 -48.41 -1.78
N LYS A 593 -7.35 -48.77 -1.87
CA LYS A 593 -8.20 -48.33 -2.98
C LYS A 593 -8.49 -46.84 -2.92
N ALA A 594 -8.77 -46.31 -1.73
CA ALA A 594 -8.94 -44.87 -1.53
C ALA A 594 -7.59 -44.14 -1.65
N ALA A 595 -6.51 -44.70 -1.09
CA ALA A 595 -5.17 -44.12 -1.16
C ALA A 595 -4.71 -43.86 -2.61
N LEU A 596 -4.98 -44.81 -3.51
CA LEU A 596 -4.62 -44.69 -4.93
C LEU A 596 -5.29 -43.50 -5.63
N LYS A 597 -6.51 -43.11 -5.24
CA LYS A 597 -7.17 -41.91 -5.79
C LYS A 597 -6.47 -40.64 -5.31
N GLU A 598 -6.08 -40.61 -4.04
CA GLU A 598 -5.39 -39.45 -3.49
C GLU A 598 -3.95 -39.34 -4.00
N TRP A 599 -3.26 -40.46 -4.29
CA TRP A 599 -1.99 -40.44 -5.00
C TRP A 599 -2.09 -39.87 -6.42
N GLN A 600 -3.19 -40.15 -7.14
CA GLN A 600 -3.43 -39.51 -8.45
C GLN A 600 -3.62 -38.00 -8.32
N SER A 601 -4.39 -37.54 -7.33
CA SER A 601 -4.55 -36.11 -7.04
C SER A 601 -3.24 -35.45 -6.60
N CYS A 602 -2.45 -36.12 -5.76
CA CYS A 602 -1.10 -35.69 -5.36
C CYS A 602 -0.25 -35.42 -6.61
N LEU A 603 -0.08 -36.42 -7.50
CA LEU A 603 0.73 -36.27 -8.71
C LEU A 603 0.19 -35.24 -9.71
N LYS A 604 -1.13 -35.01 -9.72
CA LYS A 604 -1.74 -34.01 -10.62
C LYS A 604 -1.31 -32.59 -10.27
N TYR A 605 -1.07 -32.30 -8.99
CA TYR A 605 -0.80 -30.95 -8.50
C TYR A 605 0.64 -30.75 -8.02
N ALA A 606 1.44 -31.82 -7.91
CA ALA A 606 2.75 -31.76 -7.26
C ALA A 606 3.81 -31.09 -8.14
N ASP A 607 4.73 -30.36 -7.50
CA ASP A 607 5.89 -29.72 -8.12
C ASP A 607 7.18 -30.42 -7.66
N SER A 608 7.95 -30.96 -8.61
CA SER A 608 9.23 -31.62 -8.34
C SER A 608 10.33 -30.66 -7.84
N GLN A 609 10.11 -29.34 -7.89
CA GLN A 609 11.06 -28.37 -7.33
C GLN A 609 10.93 -28.23 -5.81
N ASP A 610 9.81 -28.64 -5.21
CA ASP A 610 9.66 -28.69 -3.75
C ASP A 610 10.22 -30.02 -3.21
N ALA A 611 11.10 -29.94 -2.21
CA ALA A 611 11.80 -31.11 -1.69
C ALA A 611 10.89 -32.14 -0.98
N ASP A 612 9.78 -31.70 -0.36
CA ASP A 612 8.81 -32.63 0.22
C ASP A 612 7.98 -33.29 -0.89
N GLU A 613 7.54 -32.49 -1.86
CA GLU A 613 6.69 -32.95 -2.95
C GLU A 613 7.44 -33.89 -3.89
N ASP A 614 8.72 -33.65 -4.20
CA ASP A 614 9.53 -34.56 -5.02
C ASP A 614 9.60 -35.98 -4.42
N ARG A 615 9.78 -36.06 -3.08
CA ARG A 615 9.73 -37.35 -2.37
C ARG A 615 8.35 -38.01 -2.53
N TRP A 616 7.26 -37.25 -2.37
CA TRP A 616 5.91 -37.78 -2.52
C TRP A 616 5.57 -38.14 -3.97
N ILE A 617 6.14 -37.46 -4.96
CA ILE A 617 6.02 -37.81 -6.38
C ILE A 617 6.62 -39.20 -6.61
N GLY A 618 7.81 -39.46 -6.06
CA GLY A 618 8.43 -40.79 -6.12
C GLY A 618 7.52 -41.87 -5.53
N MET A 619 6.99 -41.64 -4.33
CA MET A 619 6.05 -42.57 -3.67
C MET A 619 4.79 -42.81 -4.50
N GLY A 620 4.14 -41.74 -4.98
CA GLY A 620 2.91 -41.83 -5.76
C GLY A 620 3.09 -42.60 -7.08
N LYS A 621 4.21 -42.38 -7.78
CA LYS A 621 4.54 -43.13 -9.01
C LYS A 621 4.73 -44.62 -8.73
N GLU A 622 5.44 -44.97 -7.67
CA GLU A 622 5.63 -46.37 -7.27
C GLU A 622 4.29 -47.07 -6.99
N ARG A 623 3.42 -46.43 -6.20
CA ARG A 623 2.10 -47.00 -5.81
C ARG A 623 1.14 -47.17 -6.99
N LEU A 624 1.21 -46.28 -7.98
CA LEU A 624 0.37 -46.37 -9.17
C LEU A 624 0.87 -47.39 -10.19
N ASN A 625 2.19 -47.67 -10.21
CA ASN A 625 2.81 -48.65 -11.09
C ASN A 625 2.78 -50.08 -10.51
N SER A 626 2.61 -50.24 -9.19
CA SER A 626 2.48 -51.54 -8.53
C SER A 626 1.07 -52.15 -8.63
N LYS A 627 0.28 -51.77 -9.64
CA LYS A 627 -1.11 -52.20 -9.85
C LYS A 627 -1.22 -53.39 -10.80
#